data_AF-A0A3M8EMF1-F1
#
_entry.id   AF-A0A3M8EMF1-F1
#
_cell.length_a   1.000
_cell.length_b   1.000
_cell.length_c   1.000
_cell.angle_alpha   90.00
_cell.angle_beta   90.00
_cell.angle_gamma   90.00
#
_symmetry.space_group_name_H-M   'P 1'
#
loop_
_entity.id
_entity.type
_entity.pdbx_description
1 polymer ?
#
loop_
_entity_poly.entity_id
_entity_poly.type
_entity_poly.pdbx_seq_one_letter_code
_entity_poly.pdbx_strand_id
1 'polypeptide(L)'
;MNKTKLFFAILFPLFTGCNGNSDDHTNQYDKPHDPNRAVVVEDIGPKKGGLGTKVVVSGENFGNDKEKVHLYFNEKEALILRVQDNAIYALVPKQPGEYSAVRVVVDGKEAVLQSMRFRYYIKAVVTTIAGIWNVSGNPPVDGPALDATFYRPAKIAVDDIGNVLVADDQTGARMRLISTTENKMTTVLNMKVPWSTTFNEQFTHNYVMERWKAQRPMLFYSLSKASNYIESEIYYDQQDEQGNWIFGNYDACALGADNTYVYMMSESGERFIRVHQETRKVELIGQNIPTGQYSHMTFNAVDRKMYLSLEASGRIMRFDPQHTPPGKTAPWITWDDMEWIIGTGLVSSTSKEGQGREAQLGTLCGLGSDHDGNVYICDQKFHCVWKVDPLLNCTVFAGPAPGSPVSGYKDGKPEEALFNRPYDITATYDGLIYVADTFNRVVRCISIQ
;
A
#
# COMPACT_ATOMS: atom_id res chain seq x y z
N MET A 1 -26.60 -59.52 7.69
CA MET A 1 -27.67 -59.04 8.59
C MET A 1 -27.43 -57.56 8.88
N ASN A 2 -27.94 -56.68 8.01
CA ASN A 2 -27.77 -55.24 8.13
C ASN A 2 -28.78 -54.66 9.13
N LYS A 3 -28.29 -53.90 10.12
CA LYS A 3 -29.13 -53.08 11.01
C LYS A 3 -29.21 -51.65 10.50
N THR A 4 -30.45 -51.26 10.27
CA THR A 4 -31.02 -50.02 9.74
C THR A 4 -30.63 -48.78 10.55
N LYS A 5 -30.19 -47.71 9.87
CA LYS A 5 -30.20 -46.34 10.39
C LYS A 5 -31.48 -45.66 9.89
N LEU A 6 -32.26 -45.13 10.82
CA LEU A 6 -33.54 -44.46 10.62
C LEU A 6 -33.30 -43.05 10.06
N PHE A 7 -33.73 -42.80 8.82
CA PHE A 7 -33.83 -41.45 8.23
C PHE A 7 -35.23 -40.90 8.53
N PHE A 8 -35.32 -39.75 9.18
CA PHE A 8 -36.57 -38.98 9.28
C PHE A 8 -36.79 -38.27 7.95
N ALA A 9 -37.71 -38.81 7.13
CA ALA A 9 -38.26 -38.13 5.95
C ALA A 9 -39.62 -37.55 6.35
N ILE A 10 -39.75 -36.22 6.31
CA ILE A 10 -41.03 -35.54 6.49
C ILE A 10 -41.78 -35.60 5.16
N LEU A 11 -42.92 -36.27 5.18
CA LEU A 11 -43.85 -36.49 4.08
C LEU A 11 -44.60 -35.18 3.75
N PHE A 12 -44.57 -34.74 2.49
CA PHE A 12 -45.46 -33.70 1.95
C PHE A 12 -46.79 -34.33 1.53
N PRO A 13 -47.96 -33.82 1.96
CA PRO A 13 -49.24 -34.25 1.40
C PRO A 13 -49.50 -33.53 0.07
N LEU A 14 -49.71 -34.33 -0.98
CA LEU A 14 -50.33 -33.90 -2.23
C LEU A 14 -51.81 -33.57 -1.97
N PHE A 15 -52.18 -32.30 -2.11
CA PHE A 15 -53.58 -31.92 -2.28
C PHE A 15 -53.87 -31.64 -3.75
N THR A 16 -54.86 -32.36 -4.25
CA THR A 16 -55.50 -32.21 -5.55
C THR A 16 -56.16 -30.84 -5.67
N GLY A 17 -55.92 -30.18 -6.80
CA GLY A 17 -56.44 -28.86 -7.11
C GLY A 17 -57.96 -28.84 -7.30
N CYS A 18 -58.59 -27.83 -6.73
CA CYS A 18 -59.86 -27.25 -7.16
C CYS A 18 -59.70 -25.73 -7.17
N ASN A 19 -60.22 -25.12 -8.24
CA ASN A 19 -60.06 -23.73 -8.64
C ASN A 19 -60.42 -22.68 -7.57
N GLY A 20 -59.67 -21.58 -7.62
CA GLY A 20 -60.18 -20.24 -7.32
C GLY A 20 -59.84 -19.70 -5.95
N ASN A 21 -58.67 -19.06 -5.83
CA ASN A 21 -58.50 -17.75 -5.20
C ASN A 21 -57.06 -17.25 -5.42
N SER A 22 -56.93 -15.96 -5.68
CA SER A 22 -55.66 -15.26 -5.87
C SER A 22 -54.90 -15.18 -4.54
N ASP A 23 -53.88 -16.02 -4.37
CA ASP A 23 -52.92 -15.89 -3.27
C ASP A 23 -51.98 -14.72 -3.56
N ASP A 24 -52.36 -13.55 -3.07
CA ASP A 24 -51.49 -12.38 -3.00
C ASP A 24 -50.46 -12.66 -1.89
N HIS A 25 -49.32 -13.25 -2.25
CA HIS A 25 -48.19 -13.45 -1.34
C HIS A 25 -47.49 -12.11 -1.06
N THR A 26 -48.16 -11.19 -0.35
CA THR A 26 -47.55 -9.96 0.12
C THR A 26 -46.48 -10.31 1.16
N ASN A 27 -45.20 -10.09 0.83
CA ASN A 27 -44.09 -10.29 1.75
C ASN A 27 -44.28 -9.38 2.97
N GLN A 28 -44.54 -9.95 4.15
CA GLN A 28 -44.83 -9.18 5.37
C GLN A 28 -43.68 -8.26 5.84
N TYR A 29 -42.49 -8.40 5.26
CA TYR A 29 -41.31 -7.58 5.52
C TYR A 29 -41.00 -6.57 4.41
N ASP A 30 -41.87 -6.48 3.40
CA ASP A 30 -41.86 -5.41 2.40
C ASP A 30 -42.70 -4.23 2.91
N LYS A 31 -42.26 -3.63 4.02
CA LYS A 31 -42.93 -2.49 4.67
C LYS A 31 -42.03 -1.26 4.60
N PRO A 32 -42.57 -0.06 4.38
CA PRO A 32 -41.80 1.17 4.48
C PRO A 32 -41.43 1.47 5.93
N HIS A 33 -40.35 2.25 6.12
CA HIS A 33 -39.93 2.75 7.43
C HIS A 33 -41.03 3.62 8.07
N ASP A 34 -41.27 3.43 9.37
CA ASP A 34 -42.16 4.28 10.18
C ASP A 34 -41.35 5.34 10.96
N PRO A 35 -41.46 6.63 10.59
CA PRO A 35 -40.74 7.72 11.24
C PRO A 35 -41.14 7.96 12.70
N ASN A 36 -42.19 7.32 13.22
CA ASN A 36 -42.59 7.43 14.62
C ASN A 36 -42.05 6.28 15.48
N ARG A 37 -41.53 5.22 14.87
CA ARG A 37 -40.92 4.08 15.56
C ARG A 37 -39.39 4.20 15.59
N ALA A 38 -38.76 3.63 16.60
CA ALA A 38 -37.31 3.53 16.68
C ALA A 38 -36.81 2.50 15.65
N VAL A 39 -35.60 2.72 15.13
CA VAL A 39 -34.85 1.69 14.42
C VAL A 39 -34.19 0.81 15.48
N VAL A 40 -34.20 -0.50 15.31
CA VAL A 40 -33.59 -1.44 16.25
C VAL A 40 -32.62 -2.34 15.50
N VAL A 41 -31.44 -2.57 16.07
CA VAL A 41 -30.45 -3.53 15.56
C VAL A 41 -30.24 -4.59 16.63
N GLU A 42 -30.59 -5.83 16.33
CA GLU A 42 -30.65 -6.91 17.30
C GLU A 42 -29.46 -7.87 17.21
N ASP A 43 -29.14 -8.31 16.00
CA ASP A 43 -28.05 -9.27 15.75
C ASP A 43 -27.43 -9.09 14.36
N ILE A 44 -26.28 -9.73 14.16
CA ILE A 44 -25.61 -9.81 12.87
C ILE A 44 -25.06 -11.22 12.63
N GLY A 45 -25.40 -11.79 11.47
CA GLY A 45 -24.95 -13.11 11.05
C GLY A 45 -24.14 -13.05 9.75
N PRO A 46 -22.93 -13.64 9.68
CA PRO A 46 -22.13 -14.19 10.78
C PRO A 46 -21.60 -13.10 11.73
N LYS A 47 -21.17 -13.47 12.94
CA LYS A 47 -20.63 -12.53 13.96
C LYS A 47 -19.19 -12.06 13.69
N LYS A 48 -18.57 -12.60 12.64
CA LYS A 48 -17.17 -12.37 12.27
C LYS A 48 -16.93 -12.61 10.78
N GLY A 49 -15.95 -11.92 10.20
CA GLY A 49 -15.61 -11.99 8.77
C GLY A 49 -14.57 -10.93 8.36
N GLY A 50 -14.12 -10.97 7.11
CA GLY A 50 -13.26 -9.93 6.49
C GLY A 50 -14.01 -9.13 5.42
N LEU A 51 -13.29 -8.39 4.58
CA LEU A 51 -13.86 -7.66 3.44
C LEU A 51 -14.76 -8.56 2.59
N GLY A 52 -15.89 -8.03 2.16
CA GLY A 52 -16.79 -8.73 1.25
C GLY A 52 -17.57 -9.88 1.90
N THR A 53 -17.40 -10.13 3.20
CA THR A 53 -18.24 -11.10 3.91
C THR A 53 -19.70 -10.67 3.79
N LYS A 54 -20.56 -11.56 3.27
CA LYS A 54 -22.00 -11.34 3.25
C LYS A 54 -22.54 -11.45 4.66
N VAL A 55 -23.19 -10.39 5.12
CA VAL A 55 -23.83 -10.31 6.43
C VAL A 55 -25.31 -10.05 6.31
N VAL A 56 -26.06 -10.51 7.31
CA VAL A 56 -27.45 -10.15 7.56
C VAL A 56 -27.51 -9.47 8.92
N VAL A 57 -27.90 -8.20 8.93
CA VAL A 57 -28.20 -7.46 10.15
C VAL A 57 -29.70 -7.58 10.38
N SER A 58 -30.10 -8.17 11.49
CA SER A 58 -31.51 -8.32 11.87
C SER A 58 -31.94 -7.24 12.85
N GLY A 59 -33.20 -6.85 12.77
CA GLY A 59 -33.78 -5.87 13.68
C GLY A 59 -35.17 -5.47 13.26
N GLU A 60 -35.53 -4.21 13.51
CA GLU A 60 -36.87 -3.70 13.23
C GLU A 60 -36.83 -2.30 12.62
N ASN A 61 -37.86 -2.01 11.83
CA ASN A 61 -38.16 -0.70 11.28
C ASN A 61 -37.08 -0.17 10.33
N PHE A 62 -36.41 -1.06 9.58
CA PHE A 62 -35.44 -0.66 8.54
C PHE A 62 -36.13 -0.12 7.28
N GLY A 63 -37.41 -0.46 7.08
CA GLY A 63 -38.11 -0.16 5.85
C GLY A 63 -37.71 -1.06 4.66
N ASN A 64 -38.06 -0.64 3.45
CA ASN A 64 -37.82 -1.39 2.21
C ASN A 64 -37.13 -0.56 1.13
N ASP A 65 -36.71 0.68 1.45
CA ASP A 65 -36.04 1.59 0.54
C ASP A 65 -34.53 1.61 0.84
N LYS A 66 -33.74 0.95 -0.01
CA LYS A 66 -32.29 0.86 0.14
C LYS A 66 -31.62 2.24 0.11
N GLU A 67 -32.14 3.21 -0.63
CA GLU A 67 -31.50 4.53 -0.77
C GLU A 67 -31.61 5.39 0.49
N LYS A 68 -32.45 4.98 1.45
CA LYS A 68 -32.64 5.66 2.75
C LYS A 68 -31.95 4.96 3.91
N VAL A 69 -31.36 3.79 3.66
CA VAL A 69 -30.72 2.97 4.69
C VAL A 69 -29.22 2.97 4.45
N HIS A 70 -28.48 3.30 5.49
CA HIS A 70 -27.03 3.23 5.52
C HIS A 70 -26.60 2.27 6.62
N LEU A 71 -25.62 1.42 6.33
CA LEU A 71 -25.06 0.48 7.29
C LEU A 71 -23.56 0.77 7.41
N TYR A 72 -23.09 0.97 8.63
CA TYR A 72 -21.70 1.28 8.93
C TYR A 72 -21.06 0.20 9.80
N PHE A 73 -19.80 -0.09 9.50
CA PHE A 73 -18.87 -0.79 10.38
C PHE A 73 -17.80 0.21 10.81
N ASN A 74 -17.81 0.60 12.09
CA ASN A 74 -17.09 1.78 12.57
C ASN A 74 -17.46 3.02 11.72
N GLU A 75 -16.48 3.59 11.01
CA GLU A 75 -16.65 4.75 10.13
C GLU A 75 -16.86 4.37 8.65
N LYS A 76 -16.79 3.08 8.30
CA LYS A 76 -16.84 2.62 6.90
C LYS A 76 -18.23 2.13 6.53
N GLU A 77 -18.77 2.69 5.45
CA GLU A 77 -20.10 2.33 4.94
C GLU A 77 -20.06 1.01 4.17
N ALA A 78 -21.04 0.14 4.44
CA ALA A 78 -21.20 -1.17 3.83
C ALA A 78 -22.01 -1.08 2.54
N LEU A 79 -21.65 -1.89 1.55
CA LEU A 79 -22.49 -2.03 0.36
C LEU A 79 -23.74 -2.85 0.70
N ILE A 80 -24.89 -2.19 0.76
CA ILE A 80 -26.18 -2.86 0.94
C ILE A 80 -26.59 -3.54 -0.36
N LEU A 81 -26.86 -4.84 -0.29
CA LEU A 81 -27.35 -5.64 -1.41
C LEU A 81 -28.88 -5.61 -1.47
N ARG A 82 -29.53 -5.62 -0.30
CA ARG A 82 -30.99 -5.65 -0.16
C ARG A 82 -31.41 -5.19 1.24
N VAL A 83 -32.56 -4.54 1.33
CA VAL A 83 -33.23 -4.20 2.60
C VAL A 83 -34.62 -4.85 2.64
N GLN A 84 -35.03 -5.26 3.83
CA GLN A 84 -36.39 -5.56 4.26
C GLN A 84 -36.59 -4.94 5.65
N ASP A 85 -37.84 -4.77 6.07
CA ASP A 85 -38.17 -4.07 7.31
C ASP A 85 -37.45 -4.63 8.56
N ASN A 86 -37.15 -5.93 8.54
CA ASN A 86 -36.48 -6.64 9.63
C ASN A 86 -35.04 -7.09 9.33
N ALA A 87 -34.53 -6.85 8.11
CA ALA A 87 -33.23 -7.37 7.70
C ALA A 87 -32.50 -6.51 6.66
N ILE A 88 -31.21 -6.28 6.88
CA ILE A 88 -30.31 -5.67 5.90
C ILE A 88 -29.29 -6.71 5.46
N TYR A 89 -29.23 -6.98 4.16
CA TYR A 89 -28.23 -7.84 3.53
C TYR A 89 -27.14 -6.95 2.95
N ALA A 90 -25.90 -7.13 3.38
CA ALA A 90 -24.80 -6.27 2.97
C ALA A 90 -23.47 -7.03 2.83
N LEU A 91 -22.48 -6.35 2.26
CA LEU A 91 -21.09 -6.77 2.27
C LEU A 91 -20.31 -5.95 3.29
N VAL A 92 -19.56 -6.63 4.15
CA VAL A 92 -18.65 -5.96 5.10
C VAL A 92 -17.61 -5.13 4.33
N PRO A 93 -17.47 -3.84 4.61
CA PRO A 93 -16.51 -2.98 3.92
C PRO A 93 -15.09 -3.19 4.45
N LYS A 94 -14.11 -2.72 3.67
CA LYS A 94 -12.71 -2.66 4.12
C LYS A 94 -12.62 -1.67 5.27
N GLN A 95 -12.02 -2.10 6.38
CA GLN A 95 -11.87 -1.26 7.57
C GLN A 95 -10.61 -1.63 8.38
N PRO A 96 -10.01 -0.67 9.08
CA PRO A 96 -8.96 -0.95 10.04
C PRO A 96 -9.52 -1.55 11.35
N GLY A 97 -8.68 -2.28 12.06
CA GLY A 97 -8.98 -2.82 13.39
C GLY A 97 -9.69 -4.17 13.38
N GLU A 98 -9.68 -4.85 14.54
CA GLU A 98 -10.21 -6.21 14.70
C GLU A 98 -11.70 -6.23 15.10
N TYR A 99 -12.26 -5.11 15.55
CA TYR A 99 -13.65 -5.05 16.06
C TYR A 99 -14.41 -3.83 15.55
N SER A 100 -15.59 -4.11 14.98
CA SER A 100 -16.48 -3.10 14.42
C SER A 100 -17.70 -2.86 15.30
N ALA A 101 -17.99 -1.59 15.60
CA ALA A 101 -19.34 -1.19 15.97
C ALA A 101 -20.23 -1.24 14.70
N VAL A 102 -21.36 -1.96 14.76
CA VAL A 102 -22.31 -2.06 13.64
C VAL A 102 -23.42 -1.05 13.88
N ARG A 103 -23.54 -0.05 13.00
CA ARG A 103 -24.51 1.05 13.12
C ARG A 103 -25.38 1.13 11.87
N VAL A 104 -26.68 1.19 12.04
CA VAL A 104 -27.66 1.40 10.98
C VAL A 104 -28.22 2.81 11.12
N VAL A 105 -28.32 3.53 10.00
CA VAL A 105 -29.00 4.83 9.90
C VAL A 105 -30.12 4.71 8.89
N VAL A 106 -31.34 5.07 9.28
CA VAL A 106 -32.51 5.12 8.40
C VAL A 106 -33.17 6.48 8.54
N ASP A 107 -33.18 7.26 7.46
CA ASP A 107 -33.80 8.60 7.43
C ASP A 107 -33.38 9.51 8.61
N GLY A 108 -32.09 9.49 8.94
CA GLY A 108 -31.49 10.26 10.04
C GLY A 108 -31.65 9.65 11.45
N LYS A 109 -32.37 8.53 11.60
CA LYS A 109 -32.44 7.78 12.87
C LYS A 109 -31.34 6.73 12.94
N GLU A 110 -30.59 6.72 14.03
CA GLU A 110 -29.49 5.78 14.22
C GLU A 110 -29.81 4.69 15.24
N ALA A 111 -29.30 3.49 14.99
CA ALA A 111 -29.28 2.39 15.92
C ALA A 111 -27.96 1.64 15.84
N VAL A 112 -27.42 1.23 16.98
CA VAL A 112 -26.14 0.51 17.08
C VAL A 112 -26.39 -0.84 17.72
N LEU A 113 -25.77 -1.88 17.17
CA LEU A 113 -25.77 -3.21 17.77
C LEU A 113 -25.02 -3.18 19.12
N GLN A 114 -25.76 -3.25 20.23
CA GLN A 114 -25.19 -3.17 21.59
C GLN A 114 -24.71 -4.51 22.12
N SER A 115 -25.26 -5.62 21.62
CA SER A 115 -25.02 -6.96 22.16
C SER A 115 -23.61 -7.49 21.88
N MET A 116 -22.95 -6.96 20.83
CA MET A 116 -21.60 -7.36 20.45
C MET A 116 -20.94 -6.38 19.47
N ARG A 117 -19.63 -6.53 19.27
CA ARG A 117 -18.88 -5.90 18.18
C ARG A 117 -18.50 -6.95 17.14
N PHE A 118 -18.77 -6.69 15.86
CA PHE A 118 -18.43 -7.62 14.79
C PHE A 118 -16.91 -7.81 14.73
N ARG A 119 -16.44 -9.05 14.75
CA ARG A 119 -15.00 -9.33 14.70
C ARG A 119 -14.50 -9.36 13.25
N TYR A 120 -13.73 -8.35 12.88
CA TYR A 120 -13.12 -8.22 11.56
C TYR A 120 -11.78 -8.97 11.52
N TYR A 121 -11.62 -9.86 10.54
CA TYR A 121 -10.31 -10.48 10.27
C TYR A 121 -9.75 -9.90 8.98
N ILE A 122 -8.64 -9.18 9.12
CA ILE A 122 -7.81 -8.76 8.00
C ILE A 122 -7.14 -10.03 7.46
N LYS A 123 -7.54 -10.51 6.29
CA LYS A 123 -6.88 -11.64 5.64
C LYS A 123 -5.89 -11.09 4.61
N ALA A 124 -4.65 -10.91 5.04
CA ALA A 124 -3.59 -10.61 4.10
C ALA A 124 -3.09 -11.89 3.40
N VAL A 125 -2.70 -11.79 2.13
CA VAL A 125 -2.07 -12.87 1.36
C VAL A 125 -0.95 -12.28 0.51
N VAL A 126 0.22 -12.92 0.56
CA VAL A 126 1.37 -12.63 -0.29
C VAL A 126 1.31 -13.52 -1.52
N THR A 127 1.34 -12.90 -2.70
CA THR A 127 1.37 -13.56 -4.01
C THR A 127 2.49 -13.02 -4.88
N THR A 128 2.96 -13.84 -5.82
CA THR A 128 3.83 -13.38 -6.90
C THR A 128 3.00 -12.89 -8.07
N ILE A 129 3.31 -11.69 -8.58
CA ILE A 129 2.55 -11.07 -9.69
C ILE A 129 3.35 -10.93 -10.97
N ALA A 130 4.68 -10.92 -10.88
CA ALA A 130 5.55 -10.83 -12.03
C ALA A 130 6.93 -11.42 -11.73
N GLY A 131 7.59 -11.90 -12.78
CA GLY A 131 8.91 -12.52 -12.67
C GLY A 131 8.82 -14.02 -12.44
N ILE A 132 9.94 -14.69 -12.72
CA ILE A 132 10.13 -16.12 -12.47
C ILE A 132 11.17 -16.26 -11.36
N TRP A 133 10.87 -17.09 -10.35
CA TRP A 133 11.84 -17.45 -9.32
C TRP A 133 12.89 -18.43 -9.87
N ASN A 134 14.13 -18.33 -9.35
CA ASN A 134 15.23 -19.28 -9.64
C ASN A 134 15.73 -19.30 -11.11
N VAL A 135 15.67 -18.17 -11.82
CA VAL A 135 16.23 -18.00 -13.18
C VAL A 135 17.48 -17.11 -13.20
N SER A 136 18.48 -17.45 -12.37
CA SER A 136 19.68 -16.64 -12.19
C SER A 136 20.44 -16.42 -13.51
N GLY A 137 20.75 -15.16 -13.83
CA GLY A 137 21.61 -14.79 -14.96
C GLY A 137 20.87 -14.57 -16.29
N ASN A 138 19.57 -14.82 -16.34
CA ASN A 138 18.79 -14.55 -17.55
C ASN A 138 18.68 -13.05 -17.83
N PRO A 139 18.73 -12.62 -19.10
CA PRO A 139 18.41 -11.25 -19.46
C PRO A 139 16.95 -10.93 -19.13
N PRO A 140 16.59 -9.65 -18.96
CA PRO A 140 15.21 -9.26 -18.80
C PRO A 140 14.42 -9.44 -20.10
N VAL A 141 13.27 -10.10 -20.02
CA VAL A 141 12.38 -10.45 -21.14
C VAL A 141 10.95 -10.00 -20.84
N ASP A 142 10.30 -9.35 -21.81
CA ASP A 142 8.90 -8.92 -21.75
C ASP A 142 7.94 -10.08 -22.09
N GLY A 143 6.67 -9.98 -21.69
CA GLY A 143 5.67 -11.02 -21.94
C GLY A 143 4.52 -11.00 -20.94
N PRO A 144 3.73 -12.09 -20.83
CA PRO A 144 2.83 -12.28 -19.69
C PRO A 144 3.61 -12.11 -18.37
N ALA A 145 3.05 -11.43 -17.38
CA ALA A 145 3.81 -10.95 -16.22
C ALA A 145 4.55 -12.07 -15.47
N LEU A 146 3.91 -13.24 -15.33
CA LEU A 146 4.47 -14.41 -14.64
C LEU A 146 5.46 -15.24 -15.49
N ASP A 147 5.52 -15.01 -16.81
CA ASP A 147 6.47 -15.66 -17.72
C ASP A 147 7.65 -14.75 -18.08
N ALA A 148 7.49 -13.45 -17.82
CA ALA A 148 8.48 -12.44 -18.09
C ALA A 148 9.57 -12.44 -17.00
N THR A 149 10.80 -12.06 -17.35
CA THR A 149 11.95 -12.14 -16.44
C THR A 149 12.48 -10.76 -16.08
N PHE A 150 12.94 -10.64 -14.83
CA PHE A 150 13.78 -9.53 -14.37
C PHE A 150 15.24 -9.95 -14.31
N TYR A 151 16.16 -9.00 -14.44
CA TYR A 151 17.53 -9.23 -14.03
C TYR A 151 17.69 -9.00 -12.52
N ARG A 152 17.33 -7.78 -12.06
CA ARG A 152 17.29 -7.39 -10.65
C ARG A 152 16.24 -6.28 -10.47
N PRO A 153 14.99 -6.62 -10.09
CA PRO A 153 13.96 -5.62 -9.81
C PRO A 153 14.34 -4.90 -8.51
N ALA A 154 14.85 -3.68 -8.63
CA ALA A 154 15.48 -2.97 -7.52
C ALA A 154 14.54 -1.94 -6.88
N LYS A 155 13.83 -1.16 -7.70
CA LYS A 155 12.94 -0.10 -7.22
C LYS A 155 11.59 -0.15 -7.92
N ILE A 156 10.52 0.20 -7.21
CA ILE A 156 9.16 0.11 -7.72
C ILE A 156 8.30 1.29 -7.30
N ALA A 157 7.35 1.63 -8.16
CA ALA A 157 6.30 2.60 -7.89
C ALA A 157 4.98 2.08 -8.47
N VAL A 158 3.86 2.37 -7.82
CA VAL A 158 2.53 1.90 -8.25
C VAL A 158 1.63 3.09 -8.57
N ASP A 159 0.82 2.97 -9.62
CA ASP A 159 -0.20 3.96 -9.94
C ASP A 159 -1.53 3.72 -9.18
N ASP A 160 -2.44 4.68 -9.29
CA ASP A 160 -3.80 4.68 -8.72
C ASP A 160 -4.72 3.54 -9.20
N ILE A 161 -4.33 2.80 -10.25
CA ILE A 161 -5.06 1.62 -10.74
C ILE A 161 -4.28 0.31 -10.53
N GLY A 162 -3.13 0.38 -9.85
CA GLY A 162 -2.35 -0.79 -9.45
C GLY A 162 -1.29 -1.25 -10.47
N ASN A 163 -1.04 -0.52 -11.57
CA ASN A 163 0.08 -0.85 -12.44
C ASN A 163 1.40 -0.50 -11.73
N VAL A 164 2.40 -1.35 -11.90
CA VAL A 164 3.68 -1.23 -11.19
C VAL A 164 4.79 -0.91 -12.18
N LEU A 165 5.43 0.25 -12.02
CA LEU A 165 6.71 0.51 -12.66
C LEU A 165 7.84 -0.09 -11.85
N VAL A 166 8.81 -0.69 -12.54
CA VAL A 166 9.95 -1.39 -11.94
C VAL A 166 11.24 -0.91 -12.59
N ALA A 167 12.16 -0.38 -11.79
CA ALA A 167 13.56 -0.21 -12.16
C ALA A 167 14.25 -1.58 -12.07
N ASP A 168 14.40 -2.22 -13.23
CA ASP A 168 15.15 -3.47 -13.38
C ASP A 168 16.58 -3.10 -13.75
N ASP A 169 17.50 -3.24 -12.81
CA ASP A 169 18.85 -2.69 -12.94
C ASP A 169 19.92 -3.76 -13.20
N GLN A 170 21.17 -3.31 -13.36
CA GLN A 170 22.32 -4.11 -13.81
C GLN A 170 22.22 -4.55 -15.29
N THR A 171 22.34 -5.84 -15.60
CA THR A 171 22.50 -6.31 -16.98
C THR A 171 21.21 -6.16 -17.77
N GLY A 172 21.28 -5.40 -18.87
CA GLY A 172 20.09 -5.08 -19.66
C GLY A 172 19.14 -4.14 -18.94
N ALA A 173 19.67 -3.28 -18.06
CA ALA A 173 18.94 -2.28 -17.30
C ALA A 173 17.85 -1.54 -18.09
N ARG A 174 16.67 -1.36 -17.48
CA ARG A 174 15.50 -0.71 -18.08
C ARG A 174 14.41 -0.45 -17.05
N MET A 175 13.46 0.41 -17.39
CA MET A 175 12.18 0.50 -16.71
C MET A 175 11.18 -0.49 -17.32
N ARG A 176 10.51 -1.23 -16.45
CA ARG A 176 9.42 -2.14 -16.78
C ARG A 176 8.11 -1.57 -16.29
N LEU A 177 7.03 -1.89 -16.98
CA LEU A 177 5.66 -1.70 -16.55
C LEU A 177 5.00 -3.07 -16.40
N ILE A 178 4.46 -3.36 -15.23
CA ILE A 178 3.55 -4.48 -15.00
C ILE A 178 2.13 -3.93 -15.03
N SER A 179 1.36 -4.28 -16.06
CA SER A 179 -0.07 -4.00 -16.10
C SER A 179 -0.83 -5.10 -15.36
N THR A 180 -1.55 -4.74 -14.30
CA THR A 180 -2.36 -5.67 -13.51
C THR A 180 -3.66 -6.05 -14.23
N THR A 181 -4.18 -5.17 -15.08
CA THR A 181 -5.37 -5.44 -15.90
C THR A 181 -5.08 -6.34 -17.10
N GLU A 182 -3.90 -6.19 -17.73
CA GLU A 182 -3.50 -7.01 -18.88
C GLU A 182 -2.69 -8.25 -18.49
N ASN A 183 -2.26 -8.34 -17.22
CA ASN A 183 -1.33 -9.37 -16.73
C ASN A 183 -0.06 -9.47 -17.59
N LYS A 184 0.53 -8.32 -17.92
CA LYS A 184 1.63 -8.21 -18.88
C LYS A 184 2.75 -7.34 -18.33
N MET A 185 3.99 -7.76 -18.57
CA MET A 185 5.18 -6.96 -18.31
C MET A 185 5.81 -6.48 -19.62
N THR A 186 6.02 -5.17 -19.74
CA THR A 186 6.64 -4.53 -20.91
C THR A 186 7.79 -3.61 -20.50
N THR A 187 8.74 -3.40 -21.41
CA THR A 187 9.77 -2.37 -21.27
C THR A 187 9.21 -1.03 -21.73
N VAL A 188 9.32 0.00 -20.88
CA VAL A 188 8.85 1.37 -21.20
C VAL A 188 9.98 2.37 -21.42
N LEU A 189 11.16 2.14 -20.84
CA LEU A 189 12.33 2.98 -21.06
C LEU A 189 13.63 2.16 -20.92
N ASN A 190 14.52 2.23 -21.91
CA ASN A 190 15.86 1.64 -21.79
C ASN A 190 16.78 2.60 -21.04
N MET A 191 17.47 2.10 -20.01
CA MET A 191 18.29 2.91 -19.12
C MET A 191 19.64 2.21 -18.89
N LYS A 192 20.67 2.94 -18.49
CA LYS A 192 21.98 2.36 -18.15
C LYS A 192 21.99 1.84 -16.71
N VAL A 193 21.48 2.63 -15.77
CA VAL A 193 21.51 2.26 -14.34
C VAL A 193 20.29 2.85 -13.61
N PRO A 194 19.05 2.39 -13.92
CA PRO A 194 17.85 2.88 -13.26
C PRO A 194 17.94 2.57 -11.76
N TRP A 195 17.46 3.50 -10.95
CA TRP A 195 17.45 3.36 -9.50
C TRP A 195 16.10 3.80 -8.95
N SER A 196 16.06 4.75 -8.02
CA SER A 196 14.82 5.16 -7.34
C SER A 196 13.77 5.66 -8.32
N THR A 197 12.52 5.26 -8.10
CA THR A 197 11.34 5.66 -8.88
C THR A 197 10.18 5.99 -7.95
N THR A 198 9.35 6.97 -8.31
CA THR A 198 8.23 7.43 -7.49
C THR A 198 7.15 8.09 -8.37
N PHE A 199 5.91 8.13 -7.89
CA PHE A 199 4.84 8.91 -8.52
C PHE A 199 4.63 10.23 -7.76
N ASN A 200 4.15 11.26 -8.46
CA ASN A 200 3.47 12.36 -7.77
C ASN A 200 2.13 11.86 -7.19
N GLU A 201 1.56 12.59 -6.23
CA GLU A 201 0.36 12.14 -5.51
C GLU A 201 -0.88 12.05 -6.43
N GLN A 202 -0.88 12.74 -7.57
CA GLN A 202 -1.94 12.63 -8.58
C GLN A 202 -1.73 11.49 -9.58
N PHE A 203 -0.62 10.75 -9.51
CA PHE A 203 -0.25 9.66 -10.43
C PHE A 203 -0.23 10.07 -11.91
N THR A 204 -0.03 11.35 -12.21
CA THR A 204 0.05 11.82 -13.60
C THR A 204 1.42 11.53 -14.20
N HIS A 205 2.46 11.51 -13.37
CA HIS A 205 3.83 11.29 -13.79
C HIS A 205 4.56 10.36 -12.82
N ASN A 206 5.30 9.42 -13.39
CA ASN A 206 6.33 8.68 -12.69
C ASN A 206 7.69 9.36 -12.91
N TYR A 207 8.49 9.49 -11.85
CA TYR A 207 9.86 9.96 -11.93
C TYR A 207 10.81 8.80 -11.68
N VAL A 208 11.90 8.74 -12.44
CA VAL A 208 12.95 7.73 -12.24
C VAL A 208 14.33 8.34 -12.45
N MET A 209 15.23 8.11 -11.49
CA MET A 209 16.63 8.53 -11.59
C MET A 209 17.54 7.42 -12.13
N GLU A 210 18.71 7.80 -12.62
CA GLU A 210 19.84 6.89 -12.83
C GLU A 210 20.96 7.15 -11.82
N ARG A 211 21.62 6.09 -11.35
CA ARG A 211 22.81 6.20 -10.48
C ARG A 211 24.13 6.12 -11.27
N TRP A 212 25.23 6.61 -10.68
CA TRP A 212 26.60 6.48 -11.18
C TRP A 212 26.84 7.03 -12.59
N LYS A 213 26.34 8.24 -12.86
CA LYS A 213 26.52 8.90 -14.15
C LYS A 213 27.84 9.65 -14.20
N ALA A 214 28.77 9.20 -15.06
CA ALA A 214 30.05 9.87 -15.24
C ALA A 214 29.97 11.25 -15.92
N GLN A 215 28.92 11.54 -16.70
CA GLN A 215 28.81 12.78 -17.48
C GLN A 215 27.35 13.13 -17.80
N ARG A 216 26.85 14.22 -17.19
CA ARG A 216 25.79 15.17 -17.63
C ARG A 216 25.02 15.67 -16.40
N PRO A 217 24.49 16.91 -16.44
CA PRO A 217 23.64 17.46 -15.38
C PRO A 217 22.23 16.84 -15.45
N MET A 218 22.10 15.52 -15.57
CA MET A 218 20.79 14.86 -15.63
C MET A 218 20.36 14.47 -14.22
N LEU A 219 19.13 14.83 -13.85
CA LEU A 219 18.56 14.51 -12.55
C LEU A 219 17.73 13.22 -12.62
N PHE A 220 16.67 13.24 -13.41
CA PHE A 220 15.74 12.12 -13.58
C PHE A 220 14.97 12.23 -14.89
N TYR A 221 14.31 11.14 -15.25
CA TYR A 221 13.29 11.08 -16.28
C TYR A 221 11.90 11.26 -15.64
N SER A 222 10.99 11.88 -16.37
CA SER A 222 9.56 11.94 -16.07
C SER A 222 8.82 11.15 -17.15
N LEU A 223 8.05 10.14 -16.74
CA LEU A 223 7.25 9.28 -17.61
C LEU A 223 5.77 9.63 -17.45
N SER A 224 5.12 10.05 -18.53
CA SER A 224 3.72 10.50 -18.49
C SER A 224 2.74 9.32 -18.50
N LYS A 225 1.83 9.28 -17.53
CA LYS A 225 0.74 8.30 -17.50
C LYS A 225 -0.17 8.39 -18.73
N ALA A 226 -0.39 9.59 -19.27
CA ALA A 226 -1.24 9.80 -20.45
C ALA A 226 -0.69 9.09 -21.70
N SER A 227 0.61 8.83 -21.73
CA SER A 227 1.28 8.07 -22.79
C SER A 227 1.38 6.57 -22.51
N ASN A 228 0.81 6.08 -21.42
CA ASN A 228 1.11 4.75 -20.86
C ASN A 228 2.62 4.58 -20.56
N TYR A 229 3.23 5.66 -20.06
CA TYR A 229 4.62 5.73 -19.62
C TYR A 229 5.70 5.55 -20.71
N ILE A 230 5.33 5.59 -22.00
CA ILE A 230 6.28 5.45 -23.11
C ILE A 230 6.95 6.78 -23.49
N GLU A 231 6.28 7.92 -23.24
CA GLU A 231 6.87 9.24 -23.45
C GLU A 231 7.63 9.66 -22.19
N SER A 232 8.89 10.04 -22.39
CA SER A 232 9.79 10.46 -21.32
C SER A 232 10.33 11.87 -21.57
N GLU A 233 10.33 12.69 -20.52
CA GLU A 233 11.05 13.96 -20.47
C GLU A 233 12.25 13.85 -19.55
N ILE A 234 13.31 14.62 -19.83
CA ILE A 234 14.50 14.65 -18.98
C ILE A 234 14.53 15.95 -18.20
N TYR A 235 14.73 15.84 -16.89
CA TYR A 235 14.97 16.98 -16.00
C TYR A 235 16.48 17.13 -15.80
N TYR A 236 16.97 18.33 -16.06
CA TYR A 236 18.37 18.67 -15.94
C TYR A 236 18.62 19.51 -14.67
N ASP A 237 19.78 19.32 -14.09
CA ASP A 237 20.34 20.16 -13.05
C ASP A 237 20.57 21.57 -13.60
N GLN A 238 20.64 22.54 -12.69
CA GLN A 238 20.89 23.94 -13.00
C GLN A 238 22.16 24.38 -12.29
N GLN A 239 22.75 25.47 -12.77
CA GLN A 239 23.90 26.07 -12.12
C GLN A 239 23.45 27.20 -11.19
N ASP A 240 24.14 27.34 -10.07
CA ASP A 240 24.03 28.50 -9.19
C ASP A 240 24.67 29.75 -9.83
N GLU A 241 24.56 30.89 -9.14
CA GLU A 241 25.14 32.17 -9.59
C GLU A 241 26.67 32.12 -9.73
N GLN A 242 27.33 31.15 -9.10
CA GLN A 242 28.77 30.93 -9.16
C GLN A 242 29.17 29.93 -10.27
N GLY A 243 28.21 29.41 -11.02
CA GLY A 243 28.44 28.45 -12.10
C GLY A 243 28.62 26.99 -11.64
N ASN A 244 28.38 26.69 -10.36
CA ASN A 244 28.43 25.31 -9.86
C ASN A 244 27.08 24.63 -10.09
N TRP A 245 27.09 23.35 -10.44
CA TRP A 245 25.87 22.55 -10.47
C TRP A 245 25.24 22.49 -9.08
N ILE A 246 23.93 22.75 -8.99
CA ILE A 246 23.20 22.80 -7.72
C ILE A 246 23.23 21.45 -7.01
N PHE A 247 23.02 20.36 -7.76
CA PHE A 247 23.09 19.01 -7.24
C PHE A 247 24.42 18.31 -7.57
N GLY A 248 24.91 18.45 -8.80
CA GLY A 248 26.23 17.95 -9.22
C GLY A 248 26.34 16.43 -9.37
N ASN A 249 25.22 15.77 -9.68
CA ASN A 249 24.95 14.34 -9.47
C ASN A 249 26.00 13.31 -9.96
N TYR A 250 26.64 12.60 -9.02
CA TYR A 250 27.29 11.29 -9.27
C TYR A 250 26.61 10.14 -8.50
N ASP A 251 26.08 10.39 -7.30
CA ASP A 251 25.62 9.34 -6.37
C ASP A 251 24.24 9.66 -5.76
N ALA A 252 23.19 9.91 -6.54
CA ALA A 252 21.82 10.04 -5.99
C ALA A 252 21.27 8.70 -5.47
N CYS A 253 20.56 8.71 -4.34
CA CYS A 253 19.99 7.49 -3.75
C CYS A 253 18.49 7.57 -3.45
N ALA A 254 18.00 8.73 -3.02
CA ALA A 254 16.62 8.90 -2.56
C ALA A 254 15.83 9.81 -3.51
N LEU A 255 14.63 9.36 -3.90
CA LEU A 255 13.66 10.08 -4.72
C LEU A 255 12.30 10.05 -4.03
N GLY A 256 11.58 11.16 -4.06
CA GLY A 256 10.21 11.27 -3.57
C GLY A 256 9.52 12.43 -4.27
N ALA A 257 8.21 12.47 -4.30
CA ALA A 257 7.47 13.56 -4.93
C ALA A 257 6.19 13.87 -4.15
N ASP A 258 5.84 15.15 -4.14
CA ASP A 258 4.47 15.61 -3.85
C ASP A 258 3.83 16.07 -5.18
N ASN A 259 2.75 16.87 -5.14
CA ASN A 259 2.14 17.43 -6.36
C ASN A 259 2.84 18.67 -6.96
N THR A 260 3.87 19.20 -6.32
CA THR A 260 4.56 20.42 -6.75
C THR A 260 6.02 20.17 -7.07
N TYR A 261 6.69 19.32 -6.29
CA TYR A 261 8.12 19.12 -6.31
C TYR A 261 8.49 17.63 -6.40
N VAL A 262 9.60 17.37 -7.07
CA VAL A 262 10.36 16.12 -6.97
C VAL A 262 11.57 16.39 -6.11
N TYR A 263 11.78 15.56 -5.10
CA TYR A 263 12.85 15.70 -4.10
C TYR A 263 13.93 14.67 -4.36
N MET A 264 15.20 15.08 -4.28
CA MET A 264 16.34 14.19 -4.48
C MET A 264 17.42 14.43 -3.46
N MET A 265 17.99 13.33 -2.92
CA MET A 265 19.11 13.38 -2.00
C MET A 265 20.29 12.56 -2.53
N SER A 266 21.51 13.09 -2.37
CA SER A 266 22.75 12.35 -2.65
C SER A 266 22.96 11.22 -1.61
N GLU A 267 23.76 10.22 -1.97
CA GLU A 267 24.01 8.99 -1.21
C GLU A 267 24.48 9.27 0.21
N SER A 268 25.31 10.28 0.37
CA SER A 268 25.90 10.73 1.63
C SER A 268 25.10 11.82 2.34
N GLY A 269 24.02 12.32 1.75
CA GLY A 269 23.26 13.48 2.23
C GLY A 269 23.98 14.83 2.06
N GLU A 270 25.06 14.88 1.27
CA GLU A 270 25.81 16.11 0.97
C GLU A 270 24.96 17.19 0.28
N ARG A 271 24.00 16.78 -0.56
CA ARG A 271 23.09 17.66 -1.27
C ARG A 271 21.66 17.11 -1.17
N PHE A 272 20.74 17.98 -0.80
CA PHE A 272 19.31 17.72 -0.85
C PHE A 272 18.64 18.82 -1.67
N ILE A 273 17.99 18.44 -2.76
CA ILE A 273 17.34 19.37 -3.68
C ILE A 273 15.87 19.05 -3.81
N ARG A 274 15.12 20.03 -4.32
CA ARG A 274 13.81 19.83 -4.91
C ARG A 274 13.76 20.46 -6.30
N VAL A 275 12.92 19.89 -7.16
CA VAL A 275 12.73 20.35 -8.53
C VAL A 275 11.25 20.59 -8.73
N HIS A 276 10.88 21.83 -9.06
CA HIS A 276 9.48 22.16 -9.34
C HIS A 276 9.05 21.44 -10.63
N GLN A 277 7.94 20.71 -10.59
CA GLN A 277 7.49 19.86 -11.69
C GLN A 277 7.22 20.68 -12.97
N GLU A 278 6.49 21.80 -12.88
CA GLU A 278 6.14 22.59 -14.07
C GLU A 278 7.25 23.54 -14.53
N THR A 279 7.76 24.40 -13.62
CA THR A 279 8.76 25.43 -13.95
C THR A 279 10.16 24.86 -14.14
N ARG A 280 10.38 23.59 -13.76
CA ARG A 280 11.66 22.87 -13.77
C ARG A 280 12.74 23.51 -12.91
N LYS A 281 12.40 24.49 -12.07
CA LYS A 281 13.34 25.18 -11.18
C LYS A 281 13.95 24.20 -10.19
N VAL A 282 15.28 24.14 -10.15
CA VAL A 282 16.04 23.32 -9.19
C VAL A 282 16.42 24.20 -8.00
N GLU A 283 16.11 23.74 -6.79
CA GLU A 283 16.38 24.46 -5.56
C GLU A 283 17.15 23.56 -4.59
N LEU A 284 18.29 24.05 -4.10
CA LEU A 284 19.00 23.45 -2.99
C LEU A 284 18.25 23.74 -1.69
N ILE A 285 17.89 22.69 -0.97
CA ILE A 285 17.09 22.76 0.25
C ILE A 285 17.75 22.04 1.43
N GLY A 286 19.02 21.66 1.33
CA GLY A 286 19.76 21.03 2.43
C GLY A 286 21.14 20.58 1.99
N GLN A 287 22.08 20.54 2.94
CA GLN A 287 23.46 20.13 2.71
C GLN A 287 24.04 19.44 3.93
N ASN A 288 24.97 18.51 3.69
CA ASN A 288 25.74 17.79 4.71
C ASN A 288 24.86 17.15 5.81
N ILE A 289 23.72 16.60 5.41
CA ILE A 289 22.82 15.87 6.30
C ILE A 289 23.44 14.48 6.51
N PRO A 290 23.80 14.06 7.73
CA PRO A 290 24.57 12.85 7.99
C PRO A 290 23.70 11.58 7.90
N THR A 291 23.14 11.29 6.73
CA THR A 291 22.27 10.13 6.49
C THR A 291 23.02 8.80 6.47
N GLY A 292 24.35 8.83 6.41
CA GLY A 292 25.18 7.65 6.14
C GLY A 292 25.20 7.31 4.64
N GLN A 293 25.61 6.10 4.29
CA GLN A 293 25.54 5.61 2.90
C GLN A 293 24.17 5.01 2.62
N TYR A 294 23.55 5.47 1.55
CA TYR A 294 22.22 5.09 1.06
C TYR A 294 21.08 5.47 2.00
N SER A 295 20.17 6.28 1.44
CA SER A 295 18.86 6.55 2.02
C SER A 295 17.78 6.34 0.96
N HIS A 296 16.58 6.05 1.41
CA HIS A 296 15.40 5.96 0.56
C HIS A 296 14.34 6.89 1.11
N MET A 297 13.49 7.43 0.24
CA MET A 297 12.51 8.45 0.61
C MET A 297 11.12 8.06 0.13
N THR A 298 10.11 8.42 0.92
CA THR A 298 8.72 8.41 0.47
C THR A 298 7.98 9.59 1.08
N PHE A 299 6.97 10.08 0.36
CA PHE A 299 6.07 11.11 0.85
C PHE A 299 4.85 10.44 1.48
N ASN A 300 4.40 10.94 2.62
CA ASN A 300 3.16 10.52 3.26
C ASN A 300 2.10 11.61 3.06
N ALA A 301 1.06 11.30 2.27
CA ALA A 301 0.03 12.26 1.91
C ALA A 301 -0.89 12.65 3.09
N VAL A 302 -0.96 11.82 4.13
CA VAL A 302 -1.84 12.03 5.30
C VAL A 302 -1.27 13.10 6.22
N ASP A 303 0.01 12.98 6.60
CA ASP A 303 0.67 13.96 7.47
C ASP A 303 1.51 15.00 6.72
N ARG A 304 1.58 14.87 5.38
CA ARG A 304 2.31 15.74 4.46
C ARG A 304 3.82 15.80 4.74
N LYS A 305 4.39 14.75 5.32
CA LYS A 305 5.83 14.66 5.65
C LYS A 305 6.57 13.72 4.72
N MET A 306 7.88 13.95 4.64
CA MET A 306 8.83 13.01 4.05
C MET A 306 9.32 12.04 5.11
N TYR A 307 9.44 10.78 4.72
CA TYR A 307 10.04 9.72 5.51
C TYR A 307 11.31 9.24 4.83
N LEU A 308 12.37 9.04 5.60
CA LEU A 308 13.65 8.48 5.13
C LEU A 308 13.98 7.21 5.87
N SER A 309 14.34 6.15 5.15
CA SER A 309 15.09 5.04 5.74
C SER A 309 16.59 5.25 5.55
N LEU A 310 17.36 4.98 6.60
CA LEU A 310 18.82 5.09 6.59
C LEU A 310 19.45 3.69 6.69
N GLU A 311 19.95 3.15 5.57
CA GLU A 311 20.46 1.77 5.46
C GLU A 311 21.52 1.47 6.51
N ALA A 312 22.48 2.38 6.67
CA ALA A 312 23.65 2.21 7.53
C ALA A 312 23.34 2.24 9.04
N SER A 313 22.14 2.71 9.44
CA SER A 313 21.82 2.88 10.87
C SER A 313 20.49 2.26 11.31
N GLY A 314 19.71 1.67 10.40
CA GLY A 314 18.41 1.09 10.72
C GLY A 314 17.43 2.11 11.33
N ARG A 315 17.56 3.39 10.96
CA ARG A 315 16.68 4.48 11.42
C ARG A 315 15.64 4.78 10.35
N ILE A 316 14.43 5.09 10.82
CA ILE A 316 13.47 5.86 10.04
C ILE A 316 13.43 7.29 10.59
N MET A 317 13.68 8.25 9.73
CA MET A 317 13.57 9.68 10.00
C MET A 317 12.31 10.23 9.32
N ARG A 318 11.75 11.31 9.87
CA ARG A 318 10.61 12.02 9.30
C ARG A 318 10.79 13.53 9.41
N PHE A 319 10.40 14.29 8.39
CA PHE A 319 10.50 15.76 8.41
C PHE A 319 9.45 16.42 7.50
N ASP A 320 9.18 17.71 7.76
CA ASP A 320 8.37 18.54 6.86
C ASP A 320 9.26 19.03 5.70
N PRO A 321 9.00 18.62 4.43
CA PRO A 321 9.81 19.04 3.29
C PRO A 321 9.70 20.53 2.96
N GLN A 322 8.75 21.25 3.56
CA GLN A 322 8.55 22.69 3.39
C GLN A 322 9.11 23.52 4.55
N HIS A 323 9.75 22.88 5.53
CA HIS A 323 10.28 23.57 6.69
C HIS A 323 11.27 24.68 6.30
N THR A 324 11.06 25.88 6.83
CA THR A 324 11.93 27.04 6.65
C THR A 324 12.45 27.48 8.02
N PRO A 325 13.73 27.21 8.34
CA PRO A 325 14.28 27.55 9.63
C PRO A 325 14.50 29.07 9.76
N PRO A 326 14.61 29.60 10.99
CA PRO A 326 14.86 31.02 11.22
C PRO A 326 16.06 31.55 10.42
N GLY A 327 15.87 32.67 9.72
CA GLY A 327 16.91 33.30 8.89
C GLY A 327 17.01 32.78 7.46
N LYS A 328 16.20 31.78 7.06
CA LYS A 328 16.00 31.40 5.66
C LYS A 328 14.71 31.99 5.11
N THR A 329 14.69 32.28 3.82
CA THR A 329 13.52 32.81 3.09
C THR A 329 12.85 31.75 2.20
N ALA A 330 13.40 30.53 2.20
CA ALA A 330 12.93 29.39 1.44
C ALA A 330 13.25 28.09 2.21
N PRO A 331 12.60 26.97 1.89
CA PRO A 331 12.80 25.72 2.62
C PRO A 331 14.27 25.29 2.69
N TRP A 332 14.67 24.86 3.88
CA TRP A 332 16.03 24.41 4.17
C TRP A 332 16.02 23.41 5.32
N ILE A 333 16.31 22.15 5.02
CA ILE A 333 16.25 21.02 5.94
C ILE A 333 17.65 20.72 6.45
N THR A 334 17.77 20.63 7.77
CA THR A 334 18.96 20.19 8.49
C THR A 334 18.69 18.87 9.21
N TRP A 335 19.73 18.26 9.77
CA TRP A 335 19.57 17.06 10.59
C TRP A 335 18.65 17.27 11.80
N ASP A 336 18.71 18.46 12.42
CA ASP A 336 17.94 18.78 13.62
C ASP A 336 16.44 19.00 13.31
N ASP A 337 16.11 19.26 12.05
CA ASP A 337 14.72 19.34 11.57
C ASP A 337 14.11 17.95 11.32
N MET A 338 14.92 16.88 11.38
CA MET A 338 14.48 15.51 11.17
C MET A 338 14.19 14.79 12.49
N GLU A 339 12.97 14.27 12.61
CA GLU A 339 12.54 13.46 13.74
C GLU A 339 12.94 12.00 13.52
N TRP A 340 13.81 11.46 14.38
CA TRP A 340 14.06 10.02 14.44
C TRP A 340 12.87 9.32 15.11
N ILE A 341 12.08 8.60 14.31
CA ILE A 341 10.82 8.01 14.77
C ILE A 341 10.91 6.52 15.07
N ILE A 342 11.70 5.74 14.31
CA ILE A 342 11.76 4.27 14.43
C ILE A 342 13.20 3.77 14.41
N GLY A 343 13.43 2.66 15.13
CA GLY A 343 14.71 1.94 15.13
C GLY A 343 15.62 2.37 16.26
N THR A 344 16.58 1.53 16.65
CA THR A 344 17.55 1.78 17.74
C THR A 344 18.79 2.57 17.32
N GLY A 345 18.93 2.87 16.02
CA GLY A 345 20.07 3.60 15.49
C GLY A 345 21.30 2.72 15.21
N LEU A 346 21.11 1.40 15.22
CA LEU A 346 22.10 0.39 14.87
C LEU A 346 21.42 -0.70 14.03
N VAL A 347 22.18 -1.28 13.09
CA VAL A 347 21.77 -2.49 12.36
C VAL A 347 21.78 -3.68 13.32
N SER A 348 20.61 -4.08 13.80
CA SER A 348 20.45 -5.05 14.89
C SER A 348 20.82 -6.47 14.44
N SER A 349 21.33 -7.32 15.35
CA SER A 349 21.65 -8.73 15.07
C SER A 349 20.42 -9.65 15.08
N THR A 350 19.37 -9.24 15.78
CA THR A 350 18.05 -9.88 15.84
C THR A 350 16.98 -8.84 15.53
N SER A 351 15.88 -9.25 14.90
CA SER A 351 14.72 -8.39 14.73
C SER A 351 13.83 -8.47 15.97
N LYS A 352 13.19 -7.34 16.31
CA LYS A 352 12.22 -7.24 17.41
C LYS A 352 11.23 -6.14 17.12
N GLU A 353 9.95 -6.45 17.22
CA GLU A 353 8.87 -5.47 17.22
C GLU A 353 8.96 -4.53 18.43
N GLY A 354 8.40 -3.33 18.31
CA GLY A 354 8.41 -2.35 19.38
C GLY A 354 7.80 -1.03 18.95
N GLN A 355 7.56 -0.15 19.91
CA GLN A 355 7.10 1.20 19.63
C GLN A 355 8.30 2.14 19.44
N GLY A 356 8.25 2.95 18.38
CA GLY A 356 9.23 3.99 18.15
C GLY A 356 10.67 3.47 18.05
N ARG A 357 11.54 4.06 18.88
CA ARG A 357 12.99 3.76 18.93
C ARG A 357 13.34 2.45 19.64
N GLU A 358 12.36 1.69 20.11
CA GLU A 358 12.56 0.37 20.73
C GLU A 358 12.59 -0.78 19.72
N ALA A 359 12.05 -0.56 18.51
CA ALA A 359 12.05 -1.54 17.44
C ALA A 359 13.47 -1.86 16.98
N GLN A 360 13.81 -3.15 16.90
CA GLN A 360 15.14 -3.61 16.46
C GLN A 360 15.05 -4.04 15.00
N LEU A 361 15.60 -3.20 14.14
CA LEU A 361 15.57 -3.32 12.70
C LEU A 361 16.96 -3.62 12.14
N GLY A 362 16.99 -4.13 10.90
CA GLY A 362 18.19 -4.55 10.21
C GLY A 362 18.71 -3.50 9.24
N THR A 363 18.89 -3.93 7.98
CA THR A 363 19.33 -3.06 6.88
C THR A 363 18.09 -2.65 6.11
N LEU A 364 17.63 -1.43 6.37
CA LEU A 364 16.37 -0.91 5.84
C LEU A 364 16.55 -0.32 4.46
N CYS A 365 15.82 -0.83 3.48
CA CYS A 365 15.85 -0.30 2.11
C CYS A 365 14.60 0.57 1.86
N GLY A 366 13.93 0.37 0.74
CA GLY A 366 12.79 1.18 0.34
C GLY A 366 11.62 1.18 1.32
N LEU A 367 10.81 2.22 1.22
CA LEU A 367 9.62 2.44 2.02
C LEU A 367 8.48 3.02 1.17
N GLY A 368 7.24 2.72 1.58
CA GLY A 368 6.02 3.24 0.97
C GLY A 368 4.98 3.59 2.03
N SER A 369 4.19 4.62 1.79
CA SER A 369 3.10 5.03 2.68
C SER A 369 1.74 4.66 2.10
N ASP A 370 0.76 4.35 2.97
CA ASP A 370 -0.64 4.20 2.56
C ASP A 370 -1.49 5.43 2.95
N HIS A 371 -2.76 5.42 2.54
CA HIS A 371 -3.70 6.50 2.84
C HIS A 371 -4.21 6.54 4.29
N ASP A 372 -3.89 5.52 5.09
CA ASP A 372 -4.19 5.49 6.52
C ASP A 372 -3.01 6.05 7.34
N GLY A 373 -1.94 6.49 6.67
CA GLY A 373 -0.75 7.07 7.27
C GLY A 373 0.24 6.03 7.78
N ASN A 374 0.04 4.74 7.46
CA ASN A 374 1.02 3.71 7.77
C ASN A 374 2.21 3.82 6.81
N VAL A 375 3.38 3.40 7.28
CA VAL A 375 4.60 3.29 6.48
C VAL A 375 5.08 1.85 6.49
N TYR A 376 5.32 1.31 5.30
CA TYR A 376 5.82 -0.03 5.09
C TYR A 376 7.28 0.03 4.67
N ILE A 377 8.13 -0.84 5.23
CA ILE A 377 9.57 -0.79 5.03
C ILE A 377 10.11 -2.17 4.71
N CYS A 378 10.94 -2.28 3.66
CA CYS A 378 11.70 -3.48 3.36
C CYS A 378 12.92 -3.60 4.28
N ASP A 379 13.08 -4.74 4.92
CA ASP A 379 14.30 -5.09 5.64
C ASP A 379 15.09 -6.15 4.89
N GLN A 380 16.19 -5.73 4.29
CA GLN A 380 17.03 -6.60 3.49
C GLN A 380 17.71 -7.66 4.35
N LYS A 381 18.07 -7.32 5.60
CA LYS A 381 18.80 -8.20 6.52
C LYS A 381 17.88 -9.26 7.09
N PHE A 382 16.66 -8.88 7.49
CA PHE A 382 15.70 -9.80 8.10
C PHE A 382 14.72 -10.43 7.11
N HIS A 383 14.78 -10.05 5.83
CA HIS A 383 13.97 -10.63 4.75
C HIS A 383 12.47 -10.53 5.01
N CYS A 384 12.05 -9.39 5.54
CA CYS A 384 10.68 -9.11 5.91
C CYS A 384 10.25 -7.70 5.49
N VAL A 385 8.96 -7.45 5.63
CA VAL A 385 8.33 -6.15 5.51
C VAL A 385 7.86 -5.72 6.89
N TRP A 386 8.31 -4.56 7.34
CA TRP A 386 7.81 -3.90 8.53
C TRP A 386 6.62 -3.02 8.20
N LYS A 387 5.70 -2.85 9.15
CA LYS A 387 4.68 -1.80 9.16
C LYS A 387 4.89 -0.91 10.38
N VAL A 388 4.81 0.39 10.16
CA VAL A 388 4.80 1.44 11.18
C VAL A 388 3.46 2.16 11.08
N ASP A 389 2.67 2.15 12.16
CA ASP A 389 1.42 2.89 12.22
C ASP A 389 1.61 4.36 12.67
N PRO A 390 0.58 5.22 12.59
CA PRO A 390 0.68 6.61 13.05
C PRO A 390 1.01 6.80 14.54
N LEU A 391 0.82 5.75 15.36
CA LEU A 391 1.19 5.72 16.78
C LEU A 391 2.61 5.19 17.00
N LEU A 392 3.37 4.99 15.93
CA LEU A 392 4.73 4.49 15.89
C LEU A 392 4.88 3.05 16.39
N ASN A 393 3.83 2.23 16.36
CA ASN A 393 3.96 0.80 16.57
C ASN A 393 4.63 0.18 15.34
N CYS A 394 5.78 -0.47 15.54
CA CYS A 394 6.52 -1.14 14.48
C CYS A 394 6.40 -2.67 14.63
N THR A 395 5.72 -3.29 13.67
CA THR A 395 5.43 -4.74 13.65
C THR A 395 5.86 -5.38 12.34
N VAL A 396 6.14 -6.68 12.34
CA VAL A 396 6.35 -7.43 11.11
C VAL A 396 5.01 -7.55 10.39
N PHE A 397 4.91 -7.00 9.19
CA PHE A 397 3.72 -7.06 8.37
C PHE A 397 3.66 -8.33 7.53
N ALA A 398 4.79 -8.73 6.95
CA ALA A 398 4.94 -9.97 6.21
C ALA A 398 6.38 -10.48 6.25
N GLY A 399 6.56 -11.79 6.17
CA GLY A 399 7.85 -12.45 6.29
C GLY A 399 7.98 -13.25 7.58
N PRO A 400 9.19 -13.78 7.85
CA PRO A 400 9.47 -14.54 9.06
C PRO A 400 9.18 -13.74 10.34
N ALA A 401 8.76 -14.45 11.40
CA ALA A 401 8.60 -13.87 12.72
C ALA A 401 9.91 -13.22 13.24
N PRO A 402 9.82 -12.22 14.15
CA PRO A 402 11.01 -11.56 14.71
C PRO A 402 12.02 -12.56 15.29
N GLY A 403 13.31 -12.31 15.05
CA GLY A 403 14.42 -13.17 15.46
C GLY A 403 15.57 -13.15 14.47
N SER A 404 16.12 -14.34 14.20
CA SER A 404 17.21 -14.53 13.25
C SER A 404 16.73 -14.41 11.80
N PRO A 405 17.58 -13.94 10.85
CA PRO A 405 17.25 -13.87 9.43
C PRO A 405 16.84 -15.22 8.83
N VAL A 406 15.72 -15.24 8.10
CA VAL A 406 15.28 -16.40 7.30
C VAL A 406 14.92 -15.95 5.90
N SER A 407 15.78 -16.24 4.91
CA SER A 407 15.51 -15.95 3.50
C SER A 407 14.84 -17.11 2.79
N GLY A 408 14.05 -16.83 1.76
CA GLY A 408 13.54 -17.85 0.84
C GLY A 408 12.53 -17.29 -0.14
N TYR A 409 11.81 -18.18 -0.81
CA TYR A 409 10.70 -17.82 -1.69
C TYR A 409 9.50 -18.69 -1.35
N LYS A 410 8.43 -18.06 -0.87
CA LYS A 410 7.16 -18.73 -0.57
C LYS A 410 6.03 -17.70 -0.55
N ASP A 411 5.00 -17.93 -1.34
CA ASP A 411 3.69 -17.25 -1.26
C ASP A 411 2.83 -17.84 -0.13
N GLY A 412 1.77 -17.15 0.27
CA GLY A 412 0.84 -17.62 1.30
C GLY A 412 0.41 -16.53 2.27
N LYS A 413 0.11 -16.91 3.52
CA LYS A 413 -0.17 -15.91 4.56
C LYS A 413 1.09 -15.08 4.86
N PRO A 414 0.96 -13.82 5.30
CA PRO A 414 2.10 -12.95 5.56
C PRO A 414 3.16 -13.57 6.47
N GLU A 415 2.75 -14.21 7.56
CA GLU A 415 3.63 -14.85 8.54
C GLU A 415 4.28 -16.16 8.03
N GLU A 416 3.76 -16.72 6.93
CA GLU A 416 4.27 -17.92 6.28
C GLU A 416 5.08 -17.63 5.01
N ALA A 417 4.97 -16.41 4.50
CA ALA A 417 5.62 -15.98 3.28
C ALA A 417 7.12 -15.76 3.51
N LEU A 418 7.92 -16.06 2.49
CA LEU A 418 9.36 -15.84 2.52
C LEU A 418 9.76 -14.88 1.40
N PHE A 419 10.66 -13.97 1.75
CA PHE A 419 11.31 -13.04 0.84
C PHE A 419 12.82 -13.31 0.83
N ASN A 420 13.52 -12.77 -0.16
CA ASN A 420 14.96 -12.80 -0.24
C ASN A 420 15.49 -11.42 -0.58
N ARG A 421 15.96 -10.74 0.48
CA ARG A 421 16.54 -9.39 0.41
C ARG A 421 15.64 -8.43 -0.40
N PRO A 422 14.37 -8.23 0.02
CA PRO A 422 13.49 -7.28 -0.66
C PRO A 422 14.08 -5.88 -0.56
N TYR A 423 14.03 -5.11 -1.64
CA TYR A 423 14.77 -3.84 -1.74
C TYR A 423 13.88 -2.60 -1.80
N ASP A 424 12.64 -2.76 -2.25
CA ASP A 424 11.71 -1.63 -2.36
C ASP A 424 10.27 -2.07 -2.21
N ILE A 425 9.43 -1.11 -1.82
CA ILE A 425 8.03 -1.34 -1.47
C ILE A 425 7.23 -0.10 -1.76
N THR A 426 6.01 -0.29 -2.22
CA THR A 426 5.06 0.80 -2.49
C THR A 426 3.65 0.32 -2.17
N ALA A 427 2.76 1.24 -1.81
CA ALA A 427 1.39 0.93 -1.44
C ALA A 427 0.42 1.75 -2.30
N THR A 428 -0.70 1.15 -2.67
CA THR A 428 -1.81 1.81 -3.37
C THR A 428 -2.80 2.41 -2.38
N TYR A 429 -3.69 3.26 -2.90
CA TYR A 429 -4.81 3.81 -2.13
C TYR A 429 -5.83 2.79 -1.66
N ASP A 430 -5.93 1.62 -2.29
CA ASP A 430 -6.77 0.52 -1.79
C ASP A 430 -5.99 -0.42 -0.87
N GLY A 431 -4.77 -0.04 -0.45
CA GLY A 431 -3.93 -0.74 0.52
C GLY A 431 -3.38 -2.08 0.04
N LEU A 432 -3.24 -2.26 -1.28
CA LEU A 432 -2.37 -3.28 -1.84
C LEU A 432 -0.92 -2.81 -1.70
N ILE A 433 -0.04 -3.74 -1.35
CA ILE A 433 1.37 -3.42 -1.14
C ILE A 433 2.19 -4.26 -2.10
N TYR A 434 3.01 -3.60 -2.91
CA TYR A 434 3.88 -4.25 -3.87
C TYR A 434 5.30 -4.24 -3.34
N VAL A 435 6.01 -5.36 -3.47
CA VAL A 435 7.36 -5.56 -2.96
C VAL A 435 8.27 -6.03 -4.07
N ALA A 436 9.39 -5.33 -4.27
CA ALA A 436 10.48 -5.79 -5.10
C ALA A 436 11.28 -6.83 -4.32
N ASP A 437 10.99 -8.10 -4.54
CA ASP A 437 11.69 -9.22 -3.90
C ASP A 437 12.95 -9.57 -4.69
N THR A 438 13.89 -8.63 -4.62
CA THR A 438 14.97 -8.41 -5.57
C THR A 438 15.84 -9.64 -5.84
N PHE A 439 16.18 -10.43 -4.82
CA PHE A 439 17.03 -11.61 -5.00
C PHE A 439 16.23 -12.88 -5.33
N ASN A 440 14.91 -12.86 -5.17
CA ASN A 440 14.03 -13.84 -5.79
C ASN A 440 13.69 -13.49 -7.24
N ARG A 441 14.03 -12.26 -7.70
CA ARG A 441 13.80 -11.74 -9.07
C ARG A 441 12.33 -11.68 -9.47
N VAL A 442 11.48 -11.36 -8.51
CA VAL A 442 10.04 -11.29 -8.68
C VAL A 442 9.50 -10.02 -8.03
N VAL A 443 8.32 -9.61 -8.47
CA VAL A 443 7.51 -8.62 -7.75
C VAL A 443 6.40 -9.37 -7.03
N ARG A 444 6.24 -9.07 -5.73
CA ARG A 444 5.24 -9.67 -4.85
C ARG A 444 4.15 -8.65 -4.57
N CYS A 445 2.93 -9.11 -4.34
CA CYS A 445 1.81 -8.31 -3.85
C CYS A 445 1.36 -8.87 -2.52
N ILE A 446 1.17 -7.99 -1.54
CA ILE A 446 0.51 -8.30 -0.27
C ILE A 446 -0.89 -7.68 -0.37
N SER A 447 -1.86 -8.53 -0.71
CA SER A 447 -3.25 -8.13 -0.79
C SER A 447 -3.89 -8.19 0.60
N ILE A 448 -4.61 -7.14 0.99
CA ILE A 448 -5.42 -7.12 2.21
C ILE A 448 -6.87 -7.40 1.81
N GLN A 449 -7.37 -8.58 2.19
CA GLN A 449 -8.76 -8.99 2.03
C GLN A 449 -9.46 -8.82 3.38
#